data_AF-A0A847JS32-F1
#
_entry.id   AF-A0A847JS32-F1
#
_cell.length_a   1.000
_cell.length_b   1.000
_cell.length_c   1.000
_cell.angle_alpha   90.00
_cell.angle_beta   90.00
_cell.angle_gamma   90.00
#
_symmetry.space_group_name_H-M   'P 1'
#
loop_
_entity.id
_entity.type
_entity.pdbx_description
1 polymer ?
#
loop_
_entity_poly.entity_id
_entity_poly.type
_entity_poly.pdbx_seq_one_letter_code
_entity_poly.pdbx_strand_id
1 'polypeptide(L)'
;MRRRLLIACAACAVALLGSSVLAQARGQARQRQANMPVAQVPVALLDSTCKLSPAQKQKIQDIQTKLTEDLKALRPARGAQPDPGAAQKRRDLTQAAVTEINNVLTPEQREAIRQTMPLLQALRTATIPLPVVADLKLTDEQKKQMLQIVADVREKLRGLPAAERRAKMREGMADARKKLEDLLTEDQKAVIKKYREQNRDRARRNRP
;
A
#
# COMPACT_ATOMS: atom_id res chain seq x y z
N MET A 1 41.31 -3.96 -69.99
CA MET A 1 42.48 -3.65 -69.14
C MET A 1 42.09 -3.73 -67.67
N ARG A 2 42.94 -4.42 -66.87
CA ARG A 2 43.08 -4.39 -65.38
C ARG A 2 41.86 -4.85 -64.55
N ARG A 3 41.76 -6.10 -64.07
CA ARG A 3 42.52 -6.88 -63.04
C ARG A 3 42.49 -6.30 -61.61
N ARG A 4 42.11 -7.22 -60.68
CA ARG A 4 42.53 -7.34 -59.24
C ARG A 4 41.84 -6.34 -58.30
N LEU A 5 41.57 -6.55 -57.01
CA LEU A 5 41.96 -7.43 -55.88
C LEU A 5 40.91 -7.06 -54.78
N LEU A 6 40.39 -7.85 -53.83
CA LEU A 6 41.04 -8.35 -52.60
C LEU A 6 39.94 -8.90 -51.68
N ILE A 7 40.25 -10.02 -51.04
CA ILE A 7 39.54 -10.65 -49.93
C ILE A 7 39.76 -9.82 -48.66
N ALA A 8 38.73 -9.60 -47.86
CA ALA A 8 38.87 -9.14 -46.48
C ALA A 8 38.09 -10.07 -45.54
N CYS A 9 38.84 -10.93 -44.85
CA CYS A 9 38.38 -11.66 -43.67
C CYS A 9 38.05 -10.66 -42.55
N ALA A 10 36.81 -10.60 -42.10
CA ALA A 10 36.45 -9.93 -40.86
C ALA A 10 36.23 -10.98 -39.77
N ALA A 11 37.20 -11.02 -38.86
CA ALA A 11 37.28 -11.93 -37.73
C ALA A 11 36.11 -11.78 -36.76
N CYS A 12 35.59 -12.91 -36.28
CA CYS A 12 34.75 -13.01 -35.10
C CYS A 12 35.49 -12.49 -33.87
N ALA A 13 35.05 -11.35 -33.34
CA ALA A 13 35.38 -10.89 -31.99
C ALA A 13 34.19 -11.16 -31.06
N VAL A 14 34.10 -12.38 -30.54
CA VAL A 14 33.21 -12.74 -29.42
C VAL A 14 34.07 -12.69 -28.16
N ALA A 15 34.00 -11.60 -27.40
CA ALA A 15 34.66 -11.51 -26.10
C ALA A 15 33.85 -10.65 -25.10
N LEU A 16 33.32 -11.35 -24.10
CA LEU A 16 33.20 -10.93 -22.69
C LEU A 16 32.34 -9.68 -22.37
N LEU A 17 31.01 -9.86 -22.41
CA LEU A 17 30.05 -9.00 -21.70
C LEU A 17 29.09 -9.86 -20.87
N GLY A 18 29.57 -10.41 -19.74
CA GLY A 18 28.77 -11.32 -18.93
C GLY A 18 29.04 -11.19 -17.45
N SER A 19 28.55 -10.14 -16.79
CA SER A 19 28.47 -10.08 -15.31
C SER A 19 27.47 -9.07 -14.72
N SER A 20 26.86 -8.16 -15.48
CA SER A 20 26.09 -7.03 -14.89
C SER A 20 24.57 -7.22 -14.79
N VAL A 21 23.98 -8.30 -15.33
CA VAL A 21 22.50 -8.46 -15.38
C VAL A 21 21.87 -8.89 -14.03
N LEU A 22 22.64 -9.41 -13.08
CA LEU A 22 22.11 -9.89 -11.79
C LEU A 22 21.94 -8.80 -10.71
N ALA A 23 22.52 -7.60 -10.87
CA ALA A 23 22.43 -6.54 -9.87
C ALA A 23 21.16 -5.66 -9.99
N GLN A 24 20.54 -5.60 -11.17
CA GLN A 24 19.45 -4.66 -11.46
C GLN A 24 18.05 -5.15 -11.03
N ALA A 25 17.85 -6.47 -10.89
CA ALA A 25 16.56 -7.06 -10.53
C ALA A 25 16.14 -6.86 -9.04
N ARG A 26 17.06 -6.44 -8.16
CA ARG A 26 16.77 -6.27 -6.72
C ARG A 26 16.24 -4.88 -6.33
N GLY A 27 16.24 -3.91 -7.25
CA GLY A 27 15.84 -2.52 -6.97
C GLY A 27 14.33 -2.23 -7.09
N GLN A 28 13.62 -2.87 -8.02
CA GLN A 28 12.23 -2.52 -8.35
C GLN A 28 11.17 -3.04 -7.35
N ALA A 29 11.49 -4.04 -6.53
CA ALA A 29 10.51 -4.62 -5.61
C ALA A 29 10.11 -3.70 -4.43
N ARG A 30 10.89 -2.63 -4.15
CA ARG A 30 10.70 -1.80 -2.94
C ARG A 30 9.77 -0.61 -3.10
N GLN A 31 9.47 -0.17 -4.32
CA GLN A 31 8.65 1.04 -4.51
C GLN A 31 7.13 0.76 -4.50
N ARG A 32 6.73 -0.52 -4.46
CA ARG A 32 5.31 -0.94 -4.48
C ARG A 32 4.59 -0.84 -3.13
N GLN A 33 5.27 -0.37 -2.08
CA GLN A 33 4.76 -0.47 -0.71
C GLN A 33 3.83 0.67 -0.27
N ALA A 34 3.61 1.71 -1.09
CA ALA A 34 2.89 2.90 -0.65
C ALA A 34 1.41 2.95 -1.06
N ASN A 35 0.98 2.21 -2.09
CA ASN A 35 -0.42 2.27 -2.54
C ASN A 35 -1.22 1.12 -1.94
N MET A 36 -2.07 1.45 -0.97
CA MET A 36 -3.11 0.52 -0.53
C MET A 36 -4.15 0.37 -1.65
N PRO A 37 -4.52 -0.85 -2.05
CA PRO A 37 -5.60 -1.04 -3.00
C PRO A 37 -6.95 -0.73 -2.34
N VAL A 38 -7.91 -0.18 -3.10
CA VAL A 38 -9.28 0.09 -2.61
C VAL A 38 -9.95 -1.18 -2.05
N ALA A 39 -9.58 -2.35 -2.58
CA ALA A 39 -10.06 -3.65 -2.12
C ALA A 39 -9.66 -4.00 -0.66
N GLN A 40 -8.74 -3.26 -0.05
CA GLN A 40 -8.35 -3.44 1.36
C GLN A 40 -8.91 -2.35 2.28
N VAL A 41 -9.66 -1.39 1.74
CA VAL A 41 -10.30 -0.32 2.53
C VAL A 41 -11.61 -0.85 3.10
N PRO A 42 -11.86 -0.76 4.42
CA PRO A 42 -13.14 -1.21 5.01
C PRO A 42 -14.36 -0.59 4.34
N VAL A 43 -15.41 -1.38 4.07
CA VAL A 43 -16.65 -0.90 3.43
C VAL A 43 -17.29 0.27 4.17
N ALA A 44 -17.30 0.24 5.51
CA ALA A 44 -17.82 1.34 6.32
C ALA A 44 -17.09 2.67 6.07
N LEU A 45 -15.77 2.61 5.82
CA LEU A 45 -14.96 3.79 5.52
C LEU A 45 -15.23 4.29 4.09
N LEU A 46 -15.34 3.38 3.11
CA LEU A 46 -15.74 3.73 1.74
C LEU A 46 -17.13 4.39 1.74
N ASP A 47 -18.06 3.84 2.51
CA ASP A 47 -19.41 4.37 2.66
C ASP A 47 -19.44 5.78 3.26
N SER A 48 -18.67 6.01 4.33
CA SER A 48 -18.58 7.34 4.96
C SER A 48 -18.05 8.43 4.02
N THR A 49 -17.27 8.04 3.01
CA THR A 49 -16.65 8.96 2.04
C THR A 49 -17.53 9.17 0.80
N CYS A 50 -18.15 8.09 0.30
CA CYS A 50 -18.78 8.05 -1.01
C CYS A 50 -20.31 7.90 -0.97
N LYS A 51 -20.90 7.75 0.23
CA LYS A 51 -22.33 7.50 0.45
C LYS A 51 -22.82 6.35 -0.44
N LEU A 52 -22.31 5.15 -0.19
CA LEU A 52 -22.59 3.98 -1.02
C LEU A 52 -24.05 3.55 -0.87
N SER A 53 -24.67 3.10 -1.96
CA SER A 53 -26.00 2.48 -1.87
C SER A 53 -25.93 1.13 -1.14
N PRO A 54 -27.02 0.63 -0.53
CA PRO A 54 -27.02 -0.68 0.12
C PRO A 54 -26.54 -1.81 -0.79
N ALA A 55 -26.93 -1.79 -2.07
CA ALA A 55 -26.50 -2.75 -3.07
C ALA A 55 -25.00 -2.66 -3.38
N GLN A 56 -24.44 -1.45 -3.43
CA GLN A 56 -22.99 -1.25 -3.61
C GLN A 56 -22.20 -1.76 -2.40
N LYS A 57 -22.66 -1.48 -1.17
CA LYS A 57 -22.02 -1.97 0.07
C LYS A 57 -21.93 -3.49 0.08
N GLN A 58 -23.05 -4.17 -0.22
CA GLN A 58 -23.09 -5.63 -0.27
C GLN A 58 -22.12 -6.18 -1.33
N LYS A 59 -22.17 -5.69 -2.57
CA LYS A 59 -21.26 -6.15 -3.64
C LYS A 59 -19.78 -5.95 -3.28
N ILE A 60 -19.42 -4.79 -2.73
CA ILE A 60 -18.04 -4.52 -2.31
C ILE A 60 -17.65 -5.45 -1.16
N GLN A 61 -18.53 -5.68 -0.19
CA GLN A 61 -18.29 -6.62 0.90
C GLN A 61 -18.07 -8.06 0.41
N ASP A 62 -18.85 -8.51 -0.57
CA ASP A 62 -18.70 -9.83 -1.18
C ASP A 62 -17.34 -9.97 -1.89
N ILE A 63 -16.94 -8.95 -2.68
CA ILE A 63 -15.63 -8.91 -3.35
C ILE A 63 -14.49 -8.95 -2.33
N GLN A 64 -14.58 -8.18 -1.25
CA GLN A 64 -13.56 -8.14 -0.19
C GLN A 64 -13.47 -9.45 0.59
N THR A 65 -14.61 -10.09 0.85
CA THR A 65 -14.68 -11.40 1.52
C THR A 65 -14.00 -12.46 0.66
N LYS A 66 -14.38 -12.55 -0.62
CA LYS A 66 -13.77 -13.46 -1.59
C LYS A 66 -12.26 -13.25 -1.71
N LEU A 67 -11.81 -12.00 -1.88
CA LEU A 67 -10.39 -11.67 -1.91
C LEU A 67 -9.67 -12.16 -0.65
N THR A 68 -10.26 -11.97 0.53
CA THR A 68 -9.66 -12.41 1.80
C THR A 68 -9.52 -13.92 1.88
N GLU A 69 -10.53 -14.68 1.42
CA GLU A 69 -10.50 -16.13 1.36
C GLU A 69 -9.44 -16.64 0.37
N ASP A 70 -9.40 -16.07 -0.84
CA ASP A 70 -8.42 -16.42 -1.87
C ASP A 70 -6.98 -16.13 -1.40
N LEU A 71 -6.77 -14.98 -0.75
CA LEU A 71 -5.45 -14.63 -0.19
C LEU A 71 -5.06 -15.54 0.99
N LYS A 72 -6.03 -15.99 1.79
CA LYS A 72 -5.80 -16.94 2.89
C LYS A 72 -5.36 -18.30 2.34
N ALA A 73 -5.96 -18.77 1.25
CA ALA A 73 -5.57 -20.02 0.58
C ALA A 73 -4.13 -19.99 0.03
N LEU A 74 -3.62 -18.80 -0.33
CA LEU A 74 -2.25 -18.60 -0.81
C LEU A 74 -1.21 -18.40 0.31
N ARG A 75 -1.61 -18.48 1.58
CA ARG A 75 -0.69 -18.32 2.71
C ARG A 75 0.00 -19.67 2.99
N PRO A 76 1.34 -19.72 3.01
CA PRO A 76 2.04 -20.96 3.34
C PRO A 76 1.72 -21.40 4.77
N ALA A 77 1.64 -22.71 4.98
CA ALA A 77 1.56 -23.29 6.30
C ALA A 77 2.76 -22.87 7.16
N ARG A 78 2.63 -22.89 8.49
CA ARG A 78 3.71 -22.54 9.40
C ARG A 78 4.92 -23.46 9.14
N GLY A 79 6.05 -22.88 8.78
CA GLY A 79 7.29 -23.61 8.46
C GLY A 79 7.45 -24.01 6.99
N ALA A 80 6.41 -23.85 6.15
CA ALA A 80 6.52 -24.11 4.72
C ALA A 80 7.17 -22.94 3.97
N GLN A 81 7.94 -23.26 2.93
CA GLN A 81 8.49 -22.26 2.02
C GLN A 81 7.37 -21.62 1.18
N PRO A 82 7.38 -20.29 0.95
CA PRO A 82 6.40 -19.65 0.08
C PRO A 82 6.48 -20.18 -1.36
N ASP A 83 5.34 -20.52 -1.95
CA ASP A 83 5.25 -20.85 -3.39
C ASP A 83 5.72 -19.64 -4.24
N PRO A 84 6.68 -19.83 -5.17
CA PRO A 84 7.15 -18.76 -6.05
C PRO A 84 6.02 -18.13 -6.88
N GLY A 85 5.01 -18.90 -7.28
CA GLY A 85 3.85 -18.42 -8.04
C GLY A 85 2.83 -17.66 -7.20
N ALA A 86 2.78 -17.90 -5.88
CA ALA A 86 1.78 -17.29 -5.01
C ALA A 86 1.91 -15.76 -4.94
N ALA A 87 3.12 -15.21 -5.09
CA ALA A 87 3.31 -13.76 -5.13
C ALA A 87 2.64 -13.11 -6.33
N GLN A 88 2.68 -13.75 -7.51
CA GLN A 88 2.01 -13.25 -8.70
C GLN A 88 0.49 -13.41 -8.57
N LYS A 89 0.02 -14.60 -8.17
CA LYS A 89 -1.42 -14.86 -7.93
C LYS A 89 -2.06 -13.85 -6.97
N ARG A 90 -1.37 -13.49 -5.86
CA ARG A 90 -1.87 -12.45 -4.94
C ARG A 90 -2.04 -11.09 -5.60
N ARG A 91 -1.14 -10.71 -6.52
CA ARG A 91 -1.24 -9.45 -7.28
C ARG A 91 -2.42 -9.49 -8.23
N ASP A 92 -2.57 -10.59 -8.97
CA ASP A 92 -3.64 -10.77 -9.95
C ASP A 92 -5.01 -10.72 -9.27
N LEU A 93 -5.17 -11.45 -8.14
CA LEU A 93 -6.39 -11.42 -7.33
C LEU A 93 -6.70 -10.00 -6.80
N THR A 94 -5.69 -9.31 -6.28
CA THR A 94 -5.87 -7.94 -5.78
C THR A 94 -6.26 -6.98 -6.91
N GLN A 95 -5.64 -7.11 -8.09
CA GLN A 95 -5.94 -6.28 -9.25
C GLN A 95 -7.35 -6.55 -9.80
N ALA A 96 -7.75 -7.82 -9.87
CA ALA A 96 -9.11 -8.22 -10.26
C ALA A 96 -10.15 -7.60 -9.30
N ALA A 97 -9.97 -7.76 -7.99
CA ALA A 97 -10.85 -7.18 -6.98
C ALA A 97 -10.93 -5.65 -7.06
N VAL A 98 -9.80 -4.97 -7.32
CA VAL A 98 -9.79 -3.50 -7.55
C VAL A 98 -10.62 -3.12 -8.78
N THR A 99 -10.49 -3.86 -9.88
CA THR A 99 -11.27 -3.63 -11.10
C THR A 99 -12.76 -3.86 -10.85
N GLU A 100 -13.13 -4.96 -10.19
CA GLU A 100 -14.51 -5.28 -9.85
C GLU A 100 -15.14 -4.18 -8.96
N ILE A 101 -14.42 -3.72 -7.94
CA ILE A 101 -14.89 -2.60 -7.09
C ILE A 101 -15.06 -1.33 -7.91
N ASN A 102 -14.10 -0.98 -8.78
CA ASN A 102 -14.23 0.22 -9.61
C ASN A 102 -15.44 0.17 -10.55
N ASN A 103 -15.85 -1.02 -11.01
CA ASN A 103 -17.05 -1.22 -11.83
C ASN A 103 -18.35 -1.09 -11.05
N VAL A 104 -18.33 -1.30 -9.73
CA VAL A 104 -19.50 -1.10 -8.83
C VAL A 104 -19.71 0.38 -8.48
N LEU A 105 -18.63 1.17 -8.50
CA LEU A 105 -18.63 2.58 -8.10
C LEU A 105 -18.98 3.51 -9.27
N THR A 106 -19.60 4.65 -8.97
CA THR A 106 -19.79 5.73 -9.96
C THR A 106 -18.46 6.48 -10.22
N PRO A 107 -18.34 7.23 -11.32
CA PRO A 107 -17.17 8.08 -11.57
C PRO A 107 -16.84 9.03 -10.41
N GLU A 108 -17.85 9.65 -9.81
CA GLU A 108 -17.72 10.62 -8.71
C GLU A 108 -17.22 9.92 -7.44
N GLN A 109 -17.75 8.73 -7.14
CA GLN A 109 -17.29 7.93 -6.01
C GLN A 109 -15.83 7.49 -6.17
N ARG A 110 -15.41 7.11 -7.38
CA ARG A 110 -14.00 6.77 -7.67
C ARG A 110 -13.06 7.95 -7.45
N GLU A 111 -13.48 9.16 -7.85
CA GLU A 111 -12.69 10.37 -7.61
C GLU A 111 -12.60 10.71 -6.13
N ALA A 112 -13.71 10.63 -5.39
CA ALA A 112 -13.72 10.85 -3.94
C ALA A 112 -12.78 9.87 -3.20
N ILE A 113 -12.75 8.59 -3.60
CA ILE A 113 -11.80 7.62 -3.06
C ILE A 113 -10.37 8.05 -3.39
N ARG A 114 -10.08 8.39 -4.65
CA ARG A 114 -8.74 8.81 -5.09
C ARG A 114 -8.21 9.97 -4.25
N GLN A 115 -9.05 10.97 -3.97
CA GLN A 115 -8.71 12.12 -3.14
C GLN A 115 -8.52 11.77 -1.66
N THR A 116 -9.21 10.73 -1.18
CA THR A 116 -9.13 10.27 0.22
C THR A 116 -7.95 9.33 0.47
N MET A 117 -7.43 8.65 -0.55
CA MET A 117 -6.32 7.69 -0.41
C MET A 117 -5.06 8.27 0.28
N PRO A 118 -4.59 9.49 -0.03
CA PRO A 118 -3.48 10.11 0.70
C PRO A 118 -3.76 10.27 2.21
N LEU A 119 -5.00 10.61 2.59
CA LEU A 119 -5.40 10.72 3.99
C LEU A 119 -5.37 9.36 4.68
N LEU A 120 -5.86 8.30 4.02
CA LEU A 120 -5.79 6.93 4.55
C LEU A 120 -4.35 6.45 4.75
N GLN A 121 -3.45 6.85 3.85
CA GLN A 121 -2.01 6.59 4.02
C GLN A 121 -1.45 7.36 5.23
N ALA A 122 -1.87 8.61 5.45
CA ALA A 122 -1.46 9.39 6.61
C ALA A 122 -1.96 8.79 7.93
N LEU A 123 -3.22 8.34 7.97
CA LEU A 123 -3.81 7.65 9.12
C LEU A 123 -3.04 6.36 9.47
N ARG A 124 -2.63 5.59 8.46
CA ARG A 124 -1.79 4.40 8.68
C ARG A 124 -0.42 4.74 9.23
N THR A 125 0.20 5.81 8.72
CA THR A 125 1.46 6.33 9.25
C THR A 125 1.31 6.68 10.74
N ALA A 126 0.21 7.32 11.12
CA ALA A 126 -0.14 7.62 12.51
C ALA A 126 -0.46 6.39 13.37
N THR A 127 -0.43 5.16 12.83
CA THR A 127 -0.89 3.93 13.50
C THR A 127 -2.34 3.99 13.97
N ILE A 128 -3.17 4.78 13.28
CA ILE A 128 -4.60 4.89 13.52
C ILE A 128 -5.30 3.73 12.80
N PRO A 129 -6.07 2.89 13.50
CA PRO A 129 -6.78 1.78 12.87
C PRO A 129 -7.85 2.30 11.91
N LEU A 130 -7.83 1.83 10.65
CA LEU A 130 -8.82 2.24 9.65
C LEU A 130 -10.29 1.99 10.06
N PRO A 131 -10.64 0.90 10.76
CA PRO A 131 -12.03 0.65 11.15
C PRO A 131 -12.65 1.71 12.04
N VAL A 132 -11.86 2.49 12.80
CA VAL A 132 -12.38 3.54 13.68
C VAL A 132 -12.38 4.93 13.05
N VAL A 133 -11.84 5.10 11.84
CA VAL A 133 -11.65 6.42 11.22
C VAL A 133 -12.97 7.17 11.04
N ALA A 134 -14.06 6.46 10.71
CA ALA A 134 -15.39 7.05 10.62
C ALA A 134 -15.88 7.60 11.97
N ASP A 135 -15.55 6.90 13.07
CA ASP A 135 -15.94 7.28 14.43
C ASP A 135 -15.12 8.46 14.96
N LEU A 136 -13.91 8.70 14.42
CA LEU A 136 -13.06 9.82 14.84
C LEU A 136 -13.62 11.18 14.42
N LYS A 137 -14.52 11.24 13.44
CA LYS A 137 -15.13 12.49 12.96
C LYS A 137 -14.08 13.60 12.74
N LEU A 138 -12.98 13.26 12.08
CA LEU A 138 -11.86 14.18 11.84
C LEU A 138 -12.36 15.44 11.14
N THR A 139 -11.98 16.61 11.65
CA THR A 139 -12.30 17.88 11.02
C THR A 139 -11.51 18.04 9.73
N ASP A 140 -11.97 18.89 8.81
CA ASP A 140 -11.25 19.12 7.55
C ASP A 140 -9.87 19.75 7.78
N GLU A 141 -9.74 20.60 8.81
CA GLU A 141 -8.45 21.14 9.23
C GLU A 141 -7.51 20.05 9.76
N GLN A 142 -8.00 19.13 10.60
CA GLN A 142 -7.21 17.97 11.04
C GLN A 142 -6.74 17.16 9.83
N LYS A 143 -7.64 16.81 8.89
CA LYS A 143 -7.28 16.05 7.68
C LYS A 143 -6.19 16.76 6.87
N LYS A 144 -6.31 18.08 6.68
CA LYS A 144 -5.33 18.89 5.97
C LYS A 144 -3.97 18.88 6.65
N GLN A 145 -3.94 19.07 7.97
CA GLN A 145 -2.70 19.03 8.76
C GLN A 145 -2.04 17.64 8.72
N MET A 146 -2.84 16.57 8.76
CA MET A 146 -2.32 15.21 8.63
C MET A 146 -1.66 14.97 7.27
N LEU A 147 -2.28 15.44 6.18
CA LEU A 147 -1.71 15.38 4.84
C LEU A 147 -0.39 16.16 4.74
N GLN A 148 -0.35 17.37 5.31
CA GLN A 148 0.85 18.21 5.32
C GLN A 148 2.00 17.53 6.06
N ILE A 149 1.77 16.98 7.25
CA ILE A 149 2.81 16.29 8.03
C ILE A 149 3.45 15.15 7.22
N VAL A 150 2.65 14.37 6.49
CA VAL A 150 3.17 13.27 5.66
C VAL A 150 3.88 13.79 4.41
N ALA A 151 3.38 14.86 3.80
CA ALA A 151 4.05 15.53 2.68
C ALA A 151 5.44 16.04 3.10
N ASP A 152 5.56 16.68 4.27
CA ASP A 152 6.82 17.17 4.81
C ASP A 152 7.83 16.04 5.02
N VAL A 153 7.39 14.89 5.55
CA VAL A 153 8.27 13.72 5.68
C VAL A 153 8.72 13.24 4.30
N ARG A 154 7.83 13.16 3.31
CA ARG A 154 8.21 12.74 1.95
C ARG A 154 9.21 13.71 1.32
N GLU A 155 9.02 15.01 1.50
CA GLU A 155 9.89 16.05 0.96
C GLU A 155 11.28 16.00 1.61
N LYS A 156 11.36 15.84 2.95
CA LYS A 156 12.64 15.65 3.66
C LYS A 156 13.44 14.43 3.20
N LEU A 157 12.77 13.45 2.60
CA LEU A 157 13.40 12.23 2.08
C LEU A 157 13.74 12.32 0.59
N ARG A 158 13.26 13.38 -0.08
CA ARG A 158 13.54 13.65 -1.49
C ARG A 158 15.02 13.99 -1.64
N GLY A 159 15.66 13.40 -2.64
CA GLY A 159 17.09 13.60 -2.89
C GLY A 159 18.04 12.81 -1.99
N LEU A 160 17.58 12.21 -0.87
CA LEU A 160 18.47 11.42 -0.02
C LEU A 160 18.94 10.11 -0.69
N PRO A 161 20.22 9.71 -0.51
CA PRO A 161 20.72 8.40 -0.92
C PRO A 161 19.93 7.25 -0.29
N ALA A 162 19.86 6.10 -0.97
CA ALA A 162 19.03 4.98 -0.53
C ALA A 162 19.37 4.43 0.87
N ALA A 163 20.63 4.52 1.29
CA ALA A 163 21.09 4.10 2.61
C ALA A 163 20.56 5.04 3.72
N GLU A 164 20.77 6.35 3.56
CA GLU A 164 20.33 7.39 4.50
C GLU A 164 18.80 7.51 4.58
N ARG A 165 18.13 7.37 3.42
CA ARG A 165 16.68 7.47 3.31
C ARG A 165 15.97 6.52 4.25
N ARG A 166 16.49 5.32 4.53
CA ARG A 166 15.85 4.37 5.46
C ARG A 166 15.92 4.84 6.91
N ALA A 167 17.07 5.35 7.34
CA ALA A 167 17.25 5.86 8.69
C ALA A 167 16.36 7.10 8.90
N LYS A 168 16.44 8.07 7.98
CA LYS A 168 15.64 9.29 8.01
C LYS A 168 14.14 9.02 7.84
N MET A 169 13.75 7.99 7.09
CA MET A 169 12.34 7.57 7.00
C MET A 169 11.83 7.09 8.36
N ARG A 170 12.60 6.30 9.11
CA ARG A 170 12.16 5.85 10.44
C ARG A 170 12.01 7.01 11.43
N GLU A 171 12.96 7.94 11.43
CA GLU A 171 12.94 9.15 12.25
C GLU A 171 11.75 10.05 11.88
N GLY A 172 11.64 10.43 10.59
CA GLY A 172 10.54 11.25 10.10
C GLY A 172 9.16 10.63 10.33
N MET A 173 9.04 9.30 10.24
CA MET A 173 7.78 8.60 10.53
C MET A 173 7.51 8.47 12.04
N ALA A 174 8.52 8.52 12.92
CA ALA A 174 8.32 8.61 14.36
C ALA A 174 7.83 10.03 14.73
N ASP A 175 8.47 11.06 14.18
CA ASP A 175 8.08 12.46 14.38
C ASP A 175 6.67 12.73 13.86
N ALA A 176 6.35 12.24 12.65
CA ALA A 176 5.01 12.35 12.10
C ALA A 176 3.97 11.68 13.00
N ARG A 177 4.26 10.49 13.54
CA ARG A 177 3.35 9.82 14.48
C ARG A 177 3.04 10.69 15.70
N LYS A 178 4.07 11.26 16.32
CA LYS A 178 3.90 12.17 17.47
C LYS A 178 3.05 13.38 17.11
N LYS A 179 3.39 14.08 16.01
CA LYS A 179 2.61 15.25 15.55
C LYS A 179 1.15 14.88 15.26
N LEU A 180 0.91 13.75 14.61
CA LEU A 180 -0.44 13.29 14.27
C LEU A 180 -1.25 12.93 15.52
N GLU A 181 -0.60 12.40 16.56
CA GLU A 181 -1.23 12.13 17.87
C GLU A 181 -1.60 13.44 18.60
N ASP A 182 -0.74 14.45 18.53
CA ASP A 182 -0.99 15.78 19.11
C ASP A 182 -2.15 16.53 18.44
N LEU A 183 -2.48 16.20 17.18
CA LEU A 183 -3.63 16.78 16.47
C LEU A 183 -4.98 16.20 16.92
N LEU A 184 -4.99 15.02 17.55
CA LEU A 184 -6.22 14.36 17.96
C LEU A 184 -6.73 14.93 19.27
N THR A 185 -8.04 15.06 19.40
CA THR A 185 -8.69 15.39 20.67
C THR A 185 -8.60 14.21 21.64
N GLU A 186 -8.78 14.48 22.94
CA GLU A 186 -8.80 13.42 23.96
C GLU A 186 -9.91 12.37 23.71
N ASP A 187 -11.07 12.81 23.22
CA ASP A 187 -12.16 11.90 22.82
C ASP A 187 -11.75 10.99 21.65
N GLN A 188 -11.08 11.54 20.63
CA GLN A 188 -10.58 10.76 19.48
C GLN A 188 -9.51 9.75 19.94
N LYS A 189 -8.62 10.14 20.84
CA LYS A 189 -7.62 9.25 21.45
C LYS A 189 -8.29 8.13 22.25
N ALA A 190 -9.36 8.44 22.99
CA ALA A 190 -10.12 7.46 23.76
C ALA A 190 -10.78 6.39 22.86
N VAL A 191 -11.34 6.79 21.71
CA VAL A 191 -11.87 5.86 20.69
C VAL A 191 -10.78 4.90 20.19
N ILE A 192 -9.60 5.43 19.85
CA ILE A 192 -8.46 4.60 19.39
C ILE A 192 -8.00 3.64 20.49
N LYS A 193 -7.89 4.13 21.73
CA LYS A 193 -7.48 3.32 22.89
C LYS A 193 -8.45 2.17 23.12
N LYS A 194 -9.76 2.44 23.17
CA LYS A 194 -10.80 1.43 23.34
C LYS A 194 -10.73 0.34 22.27
N TYR A 195 -10.55 0.72 21.00
CA TYR A 195 -10.40 -0.24 19.92
C TYR A 195 -9.16 -1.14 20.08
N ARG A 196 -8.01 -0.54 20.46
CA ARG A 196 -6.77 -1.29 20.70
C ARG A 196 -6.92 -2.27 21.85
N GLU A 197 -7.58 -1.89 22.94
CA GLU A 197 -7.85 -2.76 24.09
C GLU A 197 -8.76 -3.93 23.70
N GLN A 198 -9.88 -3.65 23.03
CA GLN A 198 -10.80 -4.69 22.54
C GLN A 198 -10.11 -5.71 21.64
N ASN A 199 -9.25 -5.24 20.71
CA ASN A 199 -8.51 -6.13 19.82
C ASN A 199 -7.42 -6.92 20.56
N ARG A 200 -6.75 -6.32 21.55
CA ARG A 200 -5.80 -7.03 22.41
C ARG A 200 -6.50 -8.16 23.17
N ASP A 201 -7.69 -7.91 23.70
CA ASP A 201 -8.45 -8.90 24.47
C ASP A 201 -9.00 -10.02 23.57
N ARG A 202 -9.39 -9.71 22.33
CA ARG A 202 -9.71 -10.72 21.31
C ARG A 202 -8.49 -11.58 20.99
N ALA A 203 -7.32 -10.98 20.78
CA ALA A 203 -6.09 -11.70 20.50
C ALA A 203 -5.66 -12.62 21.67
N ARG A 204 -5.86 -12.17 22.92
CA ARG A 204 -5.62 -12.99 24.12
C ARG A 204 -6.56 -14.19 24.22
N ARG A 205 -7.85 -14.00 23.93
CA ARG A 205 -8.86 -15.07 23.95
C ARG A 205 -8.65 -16.12 22.85
N ASN A 206 -8.09 -15.73 21.72
CA ASN A 206 -7.82 -16.63 20.59
C ASN A 206 -6.44 -17.29 20.65
N ARG A 207 -5.69 -17.15 21.76
CA ARG A 207 -4.41 -17.83 21.93
C ARG A 207 -4.70 -19.23 22.50
N PRO A 208 -4.46 -20.31 21.72
CA PRO A 208 -4.61 -21.68 22.20
C PRO A 208 -3.58 -22.02 23.27
#